data_AF-A0A7C4RTI6-F1
#
_entry.id   AF-A0A7C4RTI6-F1
#
_cell.length_a   1.000
_cell.length_b   1.000
_cell.length_c   1.000
_cell.angle_alpha   90.00
_cell.angle_beta   90.00
_cell.angle_gamma   90.00
#
_symmetry.space_group_name_H-M   'P 1'
#
loop_
_entity.id
_entity.type
_entity.pdbx_description
1 polymer ?
#
loop_
_entity_poly.entity_id
_entity_poly.type
_entity_poly.pdbx_seq_one_letter_code
_entity_poly.pdbx_strand_id
1 'polypeptide(L)' 'KFIEQGPIVETIIMVAKRENADLIAMASHGRSGMARVFYGSVTAGVLQMIDRPMLLIRSRNLETPA' A
#
# COMPACT_ATOMS: atom_id res chain seq x y z
N LYS A 1 7.48 -1.45 -17.93
CA LYS A 1 8.57 -1.95 -17.04
C LYS A 1 8.03 -1.90 -15.62
N PHE A 2 8.08 -2.99 -14.85
CA PHE A 2 7.34 -3.10 -13.57
C PHE A 2 8.09 -2.56 -12.34
N ILE A 3 9.25 -1.92 -12.54
CA ILE A 3 10.11 -1.42 -11.47
C ILE A 3 10.39 0.04 -11.76
N GLU A 4 10.15 0.86 -10.75
CA GLU A 4 10.29 2.32 -10.78
C GLU A 4 11.15 2.77 -9.59
N GLN A 5 11.85 3.90 -9.74
CA GLN A 5 12.68 4.48 -8.68
C GLN A 5 12.23 5.92 -8.42
N GLY A 6 12.25 6.31 -7.14
CA GLY A 6 11.85 7.65 -6.73
C GLY A 6 11.24 7.64 -5.32
N PRO A 7 10.76 8.80 -4.86
CA PRO A 7 10.06 8.88 -3.59
C PRO A 7 8.72 8.14 -3.68
N ILE A 8 8.49 7.23 -2.72
CA ILE A 8 7.56 6.09 -2.87
C ILE A 8 6.13 6.55 -3.18
N VAL A 9 5.64 7.55 -2.45
CA VAL A 9 4.25 8.02 -2.58
C VAL A 9 4.04 8.66 -3.96
N GLU A 10 4.88 9.62 -4.35
CA GLU A 10 4.74 10.29 -5.64
C GLU A 10 4.89 9.30 -6.79
N THR A 11 5.85 8.37 -6.70
CA THR A 11 6.07 7.37 -7.74
C THR A 11 4.86 6.46 -7.92
N ILE A 12 4.21 6.01 -6.84
CA ILE A 12 2.98 5.20 -6.93
C ILE A 12 1.86 5.96 -7.65
N ILE A 13 1.63 7.23 -7.28
CA ILE A 13 0.57 8.05 -7.88
C ILE A 13 0.87 8.32 -9.37
N MET A 14 2.12 8.66 -9.69
CA MET A 14 2.56 8.92 -11.07
C MET A 14 2.36 7.69 -11.96
N VAL A 15 2.78 6.51 -11.47
CA VAL A 15 2.65 5.25 -12.23
C VAL A 15 1.18 4.89 -12.41
N ALA A 16 0.36 4.98 -11.35
CA ALA A 16 -1.07 4.73 -11.46
C ALA A 16 -1.70 5.61 -12.55
N LYS A 17 -1.39 6.92 -12.57
CA LYS A 17 -1.85 7.85 -13.62
C LYS A 17 -1.35 7.47 -15.01
N ARG A 18 -0.05 7.21 -15.15
CA ARG A 18 0.57 6.86 -16.44
C ARG A 18 -0.02 5.59 -17.05
N GLU A 19 -0.28 4.58 -16.23
CA GLU A 19 -0.85 3.31 -16.66
C GLU A 19 -2.39 3.32 -16.72
N ASN A 20 -3.03 4.45 -16.39
CA ASN A 20 -4.48 4.57 -16.25
C ASN A 20 -5.10 3.43 -15.41
N ALA A 21 -4.45 3.06 -14.31
CA ALA A 21 -4.87 1.94 -13.48
C ALA A 21 -6.25 2.18 -12.85
N ASP A 22 -7.14 1.19 -12.88
CA ASP A 22 -8.48 1.29 -12.26
C ASP A 22 -8.45 1.24 -10.73
N LEU A 23 -7.39 0.63 -10.15
CA LEU A 23 -7.25 0.40 -8.71
C LEU A 23 -5.78 0.27 -8.30
N ILE A 24 -5.45 0.71 -7.09
CA ILE A 24 -4.15 0.51 -6.46
C ILE A 24 -4.29 -0.54 -5.34
N ALA A 25 -3.53 -1.63 -5.41
CA ALA A 25 -3.49 -2.64 -4.35
C ALA A 25 -2.18 -2.54 -3.56
N MET A 26 -2.27 -2.47 -2.23
CA MET A 26 -1.12 -2.46 -1.33
C MET A 26 -1.28 -3.48 -0.21
N ALA A 27 -0.18 -4.09 0.21
CA ALA A 27 -0.12 -4.96 1.38
C ALA A 27 0.63 -4.27 2.52
N SER A 28 0.10 -4.38 3.74
CA SER A 28 0.77 -3.91 4.97
C SER A 28 1.18 -5.08 5.87
N HIS A 29 2.32 -4.97 6.54
CA HIS A 29 2.82 -5.98 7.48
C HIS A 29 2.00 -6.01 8.77
N GLY A 30 1.60 -7.21 9.21
CA GLY A 30 0.76 -7.41 10.40
C GLY A 30 1.49 -7.88 11.67
N ARG A 31 2.83 -8.00 11.67
CA ARG A 31 3.55 -8.74 12.73
C ARG A 31 4.48 -7.98 13.67
N SER A 32 4.74 -6.68 13.48
CA SER A 32 5.70 -5.92 14.30
C SER A 32 5.11 -4.97 15.35
N GLY A 33 3.92 -5.25 15.90
CA GLY A 33 3.52 -4.60 17.15
C GLY A 33 3.07 -3.12 17.06
N MET A 34 2.62 -2.64 15.90
CA MET A 34 1.76 -1.44 15.86
C MET A 34 0.32 -1.83 16.18
N ALA A 35 0.13 -2.31 17.42
CA ALA A 35 -1.18 -2.61 17.98
C ALA A 35 -1.99 -1.30 18.04
N ARG A 36 -2.79 -1.05 16.99
CA ARG A 36 -4.24 -0.78 17.08
C ARG A 36 -4.80 0.07 15.93
N VAL A 37 -4.09 1.05 15.32
CA VAL A 37 -4.77 1.95 14.33
C VAL A 37 -3.88 2.63 13.24
N PHE A 38 -2.65 2.21 12.94
CA PHE A 38 -1.85 2.97 11.95
C PHE A 38 -1.76 2.31 10.58
N TYR A 39 -2.33 2.97 9.56
CA TYR A 39 -1.88 2.84 8.18
C TYR A 39 -0.37 3.15 8.16
N GLY A 40 0.47 2.26 7.63
CA GLY A 40 1.91 2.54 7.52
C GLY A 40 2.14 3.88 6.79
N SER A 41 3.26 4.57 7.08
CA SER A 41 3.52 5.93 6.56
C SER A 41 3.32 6.06 5.04
N VAL A 42 3.72 5.02 4.29
CA VAL A 42 3.51 4.95 2.84
C VAL A 42 2.03 4.85 2.49
N THR A 43 1.29 3.90 3.09
CA THR A 43 -0.15 3.75 2.86
C THR A 43 -0.91 5.02 3.21
N ALA A 44 -0.59 5.67 4.33
CA ALA A 44 -1.20 6.93 4.73
C ALA A 44 -0.92 8.05 3.72
N GLY A 45 0.33 8.18 3.26
CA GLY A 45 0.71 9.16 2.24
C GLY A 45 0.00 8.93 0.90
N VAL A 46 -0.10 7.67 0.46
CA VAL A 46 -0.83 7.31 -0.76
C VAL A 46 -2.32 7.63 -0.61
N LEU A 47 -2.97 7.20 0.48
CA LEU A 47 -4.39 7.47 0.74
C LEU A 47 -4.74 8.97 0.70
N GLN A 48 -3.82 9.85 1.09
CA GLN A 48 -4.02 11.30 1.05
C GLN A 48 -4.02 11.89 -0.38
N MET A 49 -3.42 11.20 -1.35
CA MET A 49 -3.15 11.72 -2.70
C MET A 49 -3.82 10.94 -3.84
N ILE A 50 -4.37 9.76 -3.57
CA ILE A 50 -5.02 8.94 -4.60
C ILE A 50 -6.29 9.59 -5.15
N ASP A 51 -6.50 9.40 -6.44
CA ASP A 51 -7.69 9.81 -7.19
C ASP A 51 -8.58 8.62 -7.61
N ARG A 52 -8.28 7.43 -7.10
CA ARG A 52 -8.91 6.16 -7.50
C ARG A 52 -9.03 5.17 -6.35
N PRO A 53 -9.85 4.13 -6.48
CA PRO A 53 -9.99 3.10 -5.45
C PRO A 53 -8.66 2.47 -5.04
N MET A 54 -8.54 2.20 -3.74
CA MET A 54 -7.39 1.53 -3.16
C MET A 54 -7.82 0.32 -2.32
N LEU A 55 -7.22 -0.84 -2.61
CA LEU A 55 -7.38 -2.06 -1.82
C LEU A 55 -6.17 -2.22 -0.89
N LEU A 56 -6.42 -2.17 0.41
CA LEU A 56 -5.39 -2.41 1.42
C LEU A 56 -5.58 -3.79 2.06
N ILE A 57 -4.59 -4.67 1.87
CA ILE A 57 -4.59 -6.02 2.43
C ILE A 57 -3.68 -6.06 3.65
N ARG A 58 -4.22 -6.49 4.80
CA ARG A 58 -3.41 -6.78 5.98
C ARG A 58 -2.95 -8.23 5.92
N SER A 59 -1.63 -8.45 5.93
CA SER A 59 -1.07 -9.79 6.06
C SER A 59 -1.43 -10.34 7.44
N ARG A 60 -2.41 -11.24 7.47
CA ARG A 60 -2.63 -12.11 8.63
C ARG A 60 -1.53 -13.14 8.58
N ASN A 61 -0.75 -13.22 9.64
CA ASN A 61 0.02 -14.43 9.76
C ASN A 61 -0.93 -15.51 10.21
N LEU A 62 -1.05 -16.53 9.37
CA LEU A 62 -1.59 -17.81 9.79
C LEU A 62 -0.56 -18.35 10.77
N GLU A 63 -0.86 -18.28 12.07
CA GLU A 63 -0.20 -19.18 12.99
C GLU A 63 -0.60 -20.57 12.55
N THR A 64 0.38 -21.38 12.12
CA THR A 64 0.18 -22.82 11.98
C THR A 64 -0.23 -23.31 13.38
N PRO A 65 -1.44 -23.88 13.56
CA PRO A 65 -1.77 -24.53 14.82
C PRO A 65 -0.67 -25.55 15.11
N ALA A 66 -0.15 -25.52 16.34
CA ALA A 66 0.83 -26.49 16.82
C ALA A 66 0.34 -27.92 16.67
#